data_AF-A0A955UHD8-F1
#
_entry.id   AF-A0A955UHD8-F1
#
_cell.length_a   1.000
_cell.length_b   1.000
_cell.length_c   1.000
_cell.angle_alpha   90.00
_cell.angle_beta   90.00
_cell.angle_gamma   90.00
#
_symmetry.space_group_name_H-M   'P 1'
#
loop_
_entity.id
_entity.type
_entity.pdbx_description
1 polymer ?
#
loop_
_entity_poly.entity_id
_entity_poly.type
_entity_poly.pdbx_seq_one_letter_code
_entity_poly.pdbx_strand_id
1 'polypeptide(L)'
;MTTFLNLMVVLVPFLLITAVFSRITIVELSLPSSAGGSSAVEPKFRVEVVVRDAGLELTNGRTVIAAIPKVEGAYDLSTLGEMVMALKRENPDSSAASVLLEPQIEYDHLIQVMDVLRSAVVPGEPLPTGEQQVAQVALFPDISIGDAP
;
A
#
# COMPACT_ATOMS: atom_id res chain seq x y z
N MET A 1 37.61 -12.87 -39.32
CA MET A 1 37.75 -11.97 -38.16
C MET A 1 36.53 -11.08 -37.97
N THR A 2 36.02 -10.41 -39.01
CA THR A 2 34.82 -9.55 -38.93
C THR A 2 33.51 -10.26 -38.56
N THR A 3 33.32 -11.50 -39.03
CA THR A 3 32.14 -12.32 -38.71
C THR A 3 32.05 -12.68 -37.22
N PHE A 4 33.17 -12.97 -36.58
CA PHE A 4 33.23 -13.27 -35.15
C PHE A 4 32.91 -12.04 -34.29
N LEU A 5 33.41 -10.87 -34.68
CA LEU A 5 33.10 -9.60 -34.02
C LEU A 5 31.62 -9.22 -34.18
N ASN A 6 31.03 -9.48 -35.35
CA ASN A 6 29.59 -9.26 -35.58
C ASN A 6 28.72 -10.14 -34.68
N LEU A 7 29.15 -11.37 -34.40
CA LEU A 7 28.44 -12.26 -33.48
C LEU A 7 28.48 -11.75 -32.04
N MET A 8 29.63 -11.25 -31.57
CA MET A 8 29.72 -10.68 -30.22
C MET A 8 28.88 -9.40 -30.04
N VAL A 9 28.85 -8.51 -31.04
CA VAL A 9 28.08 -7.26 -30.99
C VAL A 9 26.57 -7.48 -30.96
N VAL A 10 26.08 -8.53 -31.63
CA VAL A 10 24.64 -8.87 -31.63
C VAL A 10 24.17 -9.47 -30.30
N LEU A 11 25.07 -10.10 -29.53
CA LEU A 11 24.73 -10.74 -28.27
C LEU A 11 24.44 -9.74 -27.14
N VAL A 12 25.08 -8.57 -27.14
CA VAL A 12 24.88 -7.54 -26.11
C VAL A 12 23.44 -7.03 -26.06
N PRO A 13 22.83 -6.52 -27.15
CA PRO A 13 21.44 -6.08 -27.14
C PRO A 13 20.45 -7.24 -26.94
N PHE A 14 20.78 -8.45 -27.40
CA PHE A 14 19.97 -9.65 -27.15
C PHE A 14 19.91 -9.99 -25.66
N LEU A 15 21.06 -10.01 -24.98
CA LEU A 15 21.14 -10.20 -23.53
C LEU A 15 20.43 -9.09 -22.76
N LEU A 16 20.55 -7.84 -23.22
CA LEU A 16 19.86 -6.72 -22.59
C LEU A 16 18.34 -6.88 -22.68
N ILE A 17 17.76 -7.22 -23.84
CA ILE A 17 16.31 -7.43 -23.98
C ILE A 17 15.80 -8.56 -23.08
N THR A 18 16.58 -9.63 -22.89
CA THR A 18 16.25 -10.70 -21.94
C THR A 18 16.37 -10.27 -20.47
N ALA A 19 17.22 -9.30 -20.16
CA ALA A 19 17.42 -8.80 -18.81
C ALA A 19 16.36 -7.77 -18.38
N VAL A 20 15.75 -7.01 -19.31
CA VAL A 20 14.78 -5.94 -18.97
C VAL A 20 13.35 -6.43 -18.76
N PHE A 21 13.10 -7.74 -18.77
CA PHE A 21 11.80 -8.29 -18.39
C PHE A 21 11.90 -9.26 -17.21
N SER A 22 11.85 -8.70 -16.00
CA SER A 22 11.11 -9.33 -14.90
C SER A 22 10.57 -8.28 -13.92
N ARG A 23 9.25 -8.07 -13.96
CA ARG A 23 8.45 -7.74 -12.77
C ARG A 23 7.36 -8.79 -12.63
N ILE A 24 7.76 -10.06 -12.62
CA ILE A 24 6.87 -11.15 -12.26
C ILE A 24 7.00 -11.34 -10.75
N THR A 25 6.12 -10.72 -9.96
CA THR A 25 5.93 -11.14 -8.56
C THR A 25 4.98 -12.33 -8.58
N ILE A 26 5.54 -13.54 -8.64
CA ILE A 26 4.80 -14.79 -8.53
C ILE A 26 5.35 -15.56 -7.33
N VAL A 27 4.47 -15.72 -6.32
CA VAL A 27 4.20 -16.97 -5.57
C VAL A 27 5.33 -17.38 -4.58
N GLU A 28 5.13 -17.95 -3.39
CA GLU A 28 4.13 -18.91 -2.90
C GLU A 28 3.96 -18.84 -1.36
N LEU A 29 2.84 -19.41 -0.94
CA LEU A 29 2.33 -19.72 0.39
C LEU A 29 3.33 -20.36 1.37
N SER A 30 3.29 -19.95 2.64
CA SER A 30 3.78 -20.74 3.78
C SER A 30 2.61 -21.22 4.66
N LEU A 31 2.29 -22.51 4.59
CA LEU A 31 1.67 -23.28 5.66
C LEU A 31 2.77 -24.20 6.22
N PRO A 32 3.05 -24.21 7.54
CA PRO A 32 2.46 -25.24 8.42
C PRO A 32 2.17 -24.70 9.85
N SER A 33 1.29 -25.28 10.67
CA SER A 33 1.36 -26.66 11.17
C SER A 33 0.05 -27.08 11.86
N SER A 34 -0.20 -28.38 11.87
CA SER A 34 -1.31 -29.00 12.58
C SER A 34 -1.08 -28.97 14.10
N ALA A 35 -1.84 -28.16 14.83
CA ALA A 35 -2.19 -28.42 16.22
C ALA A 35 -3.29 -27.44 16.67
N GLY A 36 -4.48 -27.97 16.93
CA GLY A 36 -5.54 -27.24 17.62
C GLY A 36 -6.41 -26.41 16.68
N GLY A 37 -7.68 -26.78 16.61
CA GLY A 37 -8.68 -26.05 15.84
C GLY A 37 -8.70 -24.58 16.22
N SER A 38 -8.30 -23.74 15.29
CA SER A 38 -8.90 -22.44 15.09
C SER A 38 -9.15 -22.38 13.60
N SER A 39 -10.41 -22.17 13.22
CA SER A 39 -10.83 -21.95 11.84
C SER A 39 -9.78 -21.09 11.16
N ALA A 40 -9.14 -21.61 10.11
CA ALA A 40 -8.19 -20.85 9.33
C ALA A 40 -8.93 -19.60 8.84
N VAL A 41 -8.73 -18.48 9.53
CA VAL A 41 -9.20 -17.18 9.07
C VAL A 41 -8.40 -16.97 7.81
N GLU A 42 -9.10 -17.01 6.68
CA GLU A 42 -8.55 -16.68 5.38
C GLU A 42 -7.67 -15.43 5.53
N PRO A 43 -6.46 -15.37 4.96
CA PRO A 43 -5.61 -14.20 5.07
C PRO A 43 -6.31 -13.05 4.36
N LYS A 44 -7.17 -12.33 5.11
CA LYS A 44 -7.89 -11.17 4.62
C LYS A 44 -6.85 -10.10 4.34
N PHE A 45 -6.99 -9.47 3.18
CA PHE A 45 -6.21 -8.29 2.82
C PHE A 45 -6.22 -7.30 3.99
N ARG A 46 -5.04 -6.84 4.39
CA ARG A 46 -4.85 -5.85 5.44
C ARG A 46 -4.02 -4.72 4.87
N VAL A 47 -4.47 -3.49 5.03
CA VAL A 47 -3.67 -2.33 4.67
C VAL A 47 -2.65 -2.09 5.77
N GLU A 48 -1.40 -1.85 5.40
CA GLU A 48 -0.36 -1.47 6.33
C GLU A 48 0.31 -0.19 5.83
N VAL A 49 0.44 0.80 6.71
CA VAL A 49 1.09 2.08 6.40
C VAL A 49 2.33 2.20 7.27
N VAL A 50 3.49 2.27 6.65
CA VAL A 50 4.75 2.54 7.34
C VAL A 50 5.05 4.03 7.21
N VAL A 51 5.15 4.70 8.34
CA VAL A 51 5.53 6.10 8.42
C VAL A 51 7.04 6.14 8.62
N ARG A 52 7.76 6.70 7.65
CA ARG A 52 9.22 6.87 7.66
C ARG A 52 9.59 8.34 7.59
N ASP A 53 10.84 8.69 7.88
CA ASP A 53 11.27 10.08 7.73
C ASP A 53 11.25 10.55 6.26
N ALA A 54 11.51 9.65 5.31
CA ALA A 54 11.47 9.97 3.87
C ALA A 54 10.05 10.15 3.30
N GLY A 55 9.02 9.61 3.97
CA GLY A 55 7.66 9.56 3.44
C GLY A 55 6.79 8.46 4.05
N LEU A 56 5.68 8.17 3.40
CA LEU A 56 4.77 7.08 3.75
C LEU A 56 4.97 5.91 2.79
N GLU A 57 4.92 4.69 3.30
CA GLU A 57 4.89 3.48 2.47
C GLU A 57 3.58 2.75 2.73
N LEU A 58 2.84 2.48 1.66
CA LEU A 58 1.63 1.69 1.69
C LEU A 58 1.98 0.26 1.30
N THR A 59 1.65 -0.69 2.16
CA THR A 59 1.90 -2.11 1.98
C THR A 59 0.69 -2.95 2.39
N ASN A 60 0.74 -4.24 2.06
CA ASN A 60 -0.23 -5.24 2.51
C ASN A 60 0.42 -6.27 3.47
N GLY A 61 1.52 -5.87 4.13
CA GLY A 61 2.34 -6.74 4.99
C GLY A 61 3.23 -7.74 4.24
N ARG A 62 3.25 -7.69 2.90
CA ARG A 62 4.09 -8.57 2.06
C ARG A 62 4.81 -7.82 0.94
N THR A 63 4.11 -6.91 0.29
CA THR A 63 4.60 -6.15 -0.86
C THR A 63 4.32 -4.68 -0.66
N VAL A 64 5.27 -3.82 -1.05
CA VAL A 64 5.04 -2.39 -1.14
C VAL A 64 4.08 -2.14 -2.29
N ILE A 65 2.92 -1.57 -1.99
CA ILE A 65 1.90 -1.15 -2.96
C ILE A 65 2.33 0.19 -3.55
N ALA A 66 2.78 1.12 -2.68
CA ALA A 66 3.27 2.42 -3.11
C ALA A 66 4.17 3.07 -2.05
N ALA A 67 5.01 3.99 -2.52
CA ALA A 67 5.74 4.91 -1.68
C ALA A 67 5.30 6.33 -2.01
N ILE A 68 4.95 7.10 -0.98
CA ILE A 68 4.46 8.46 -1.05
C ILE A 68 5.53 9.35 -0.39
N PRO A 69 6.38 10.03 -1.18
CA PRO A 69 7.41 10.90 -0.62
C PRO A 69 6.76 12.11 0.08
N LYS A 70 7.49 12.72 1.03
CA LYS A 70 7.06 13.99 1.63
C LYS A 70 6.98 15.10 0.57
N VAL A 71 5.98 15.96 0.68
CA VAL A 71 5.78 17.16 -0.14
C VAL A 71 6.03 18.37 0.74
N GLU A 72 6.99 19.22 0.37
CA GLU A 72 7.38 20.41 1.16
C GLU A 72 7.76 20.11 2.62
N GLY A 73 8.26 18.90 2.89
CA GLY A 73 8.63 18.45 4.24
C GLY A 73 7.47 17.91 5.08
N ALA A 74 6.25 17.89 4.56
CA ALA A 74 5.07 17.33 5.20
C ALA A 74 4.66 15.98 4.58
N TYR A 75 4.00 15.13 5.36
CA TYR A 75 3.41 13.89 4.88
C TYR A 75 2.19 14.18 4.00
N ASP A 76 2.16 13.60 2.79
CA ASP A 76 1.04 13.76 1.87
C ASP A 76 -0.11 12.81 2.21
N LEU A 77 -0.92 13.25 3.17
CA LEU A 77 -2.12 12.55 3.62
C LEU A 77 -3.24 12.54 2.58
N SER A 78 -3.24 13.50 1.65
CA SER A 78 -4.24 13.57 0.58
C SER A 78 -4.05 12.40 -0.37
N THR A 79 -2.82 12.22 -0.86
CA THR A 79 -2.46 11.09 -1.71
C THR A 79 -2.68 9.76 -0.98
N LEU A 80 -2.32 9.67 0.32
CA LEU A 80 -2.62 8.47 1.11
C LEU A 80 -4.13 8.15 1.11
N GLY A 81 -4.98 9.14 1.37
CA GLY A 81 -6.43 8.96 1.39
C GLY A 81 -7.00 8.47 0.07
N GLU A 82 -6.54 9.03 -1.05
CA GLU A 82 -6.94 8.59 -2.39
C GLU A 82 -6.59 7.13 -2.67
N MET A 83 -5.38 6.73 -2.29
CA MET A 83 -4.90 5.35 -2.46
C MET A 83 -5.64 4.37 -1.55
N VAL A 84 -5.87 4.73 -0.29
CA VAL A 84 -6.63 3.90 0.66
C VAL A 84 -8.08 3.74 0.18
N MET A 85 -8.69 4.79 -0.35
CA MET A 85 -10.02 4.70 -0.98
C MET A 85 -10.02 3.75 -2.18
N ALA A 86 -9.01 3.80 -3.04
CA ALA A 86 -8.87 2.86 -4.16
C ALA A 86 -8.77 1.41 -3.66
N LEU A 87 -7.93 1.16 -2.65
CA LEU A 87 -7.79 -0.17 -2.04
C LEU A 87 -9.09 -0.67 -1.40
N LYS A 88 -9.87 0.23 -0.78
CA LYS A 88 -11.19 -0.12 -0.21
C LYS A 88 -12.20 -0.51 -1.28
N ARG A 89 -12.17 0.12 -2.47
CA ARG A 89 -13.05 -0.27 -3.60
C ARG A 89 -12.68 -1.65 -4.14
N GLU A 90 -11.40 -1.98 -4.17
CA GLU A 90 -10.90 -3.30 -4.59
C GLU A 90 -11.14 -4.39 -3.53
N ASN A 91 -11.16 -4.00 -2.24
CA ASN A 91 -11.31 -4.90 -1.10
C ASN A 91 -12.46 -4.45 -0.18
N PRO A 92 -13.72 -4.52 -0.63
CA PRO A 92 -14.87 -3.99 0.13
C PRO A 92 -15.06 -4.66 1.49
N ASP A 93 -14.74 -5.95 1.59
CA ASP A 93 -14.92 -6.76 2.81
C ASP A 93 -13.79 -6.59 3.83
N SER A 94 -12.72 -5.86 3.50
CA SER A 94 -11.60 -5.64 4.42
C SER A 94 -11.82 -4.39 5.28
N SER A 95 -11.64 -4.54 6.59
CA SER A 95 -11.72 -3.47 7.59
C SER A 95 -10.43 -3.27 8.38
N ALA A 96 -9.45 -4.17 8.20
CA ALA A 96 -8.23 -4.21 8.99
C ALA A 96 -7.14 -3.32 8.41
N ALA A 97 -6.52 -2.51 9.26
CA ALA A 97 -5.33 -1.75 8.93
C ALA A 97 -4.25 -1.85 10.02
N SER A 98 -3.01 -1.56 9.66
CA SER A 98 -1.89 -1.43 10.59
C SER A 98 -1.07 -0.18 10.27
N VAL A 99 -0.63 0.52 11.30
CA VAL A 99 0.26 1.68 11.15
C VAL A 99 1.56 1.39 11.89
N LEU A 100 2.67 1.44 11.17
CA LEU A 100 4.01 1.21 11.69
C LEU A 100 4.78 2.51 11.68
N LEU A 101 5.40 2.89 12.80
CA LEU A 101 6.16 4.15 12.90
C LEU A 101 7.64 3.90 13.15
N GLU A 102 8.50 4.69 12.49
CA GLU A 102 9.89 4.80 12.91
C GLU A 102 10.00 5.54 14.26
N PRO A 103 10.95 5.16 15.14
CA PRO A 103 11.05 5.69 16.51
C PRO A 103 11.26 7.21 16.62
N GLN A 104 11.76 7.83 15.55
CA GLN A 104 12.11 9.24 15.48
C GLN A 104 10.96 10.14 15.03
N ILE A 105 9.80 9.56 14.72
CA ILE A 105 8.64 10.29 14.19
C ILE A 105 7.72 10.70 15.32
N GLU A 106 7.28 11.95 15.28
CA GLU A 106 6.33 12.50 16.24
C GLU A 106 4.99 11.75 16.23
N TYR A 107 4.45 11.50 17.42
CA TYR A 107 3.20 10.75 17.61
C TYR A 107 1.99 11.39 16.91
N ASP A 108 2.00 12.70 16.68
CA ASP A 108 0.92 13.40 15.97
C ASP A 108 0.72 12.84 14.54
N HIS A 109 1.80 12.46 13.86
CA HIS A 109 1.72 11.89 12.52
C HIS A 109 1.03 10.52 12.49
N LEU A 110 1.17 9.73 13.56
CA LEU A 110 0.40 8.48 13.70
C LEU A 110 -1.10 8.78 13.71
N ILE A 111 -1.54 9.73 14.52
CA ILE A 111 -2.96 10.07 14.66
C ILE A 111 -3.52 10.52 13.30
N GLN A 112 -2.80 11.40 12.61
CA GLN A 112 -3.19 11.88 11.29
C GLN A 112 -3.36 10.73 10.28
N VAL A 113 -2.42 9.78 10.24
CA VAL A 113 -2.50 8.60 9.37
C VAL A 113 -3.68 7.70 9.78
N MET A 114 -3.93 7.52 11.07
CA MET A 114 -5.07 6.75 11.56
C MET A 114 -6.42 7.35 11.13
N ASP A 115 -6.54 8.68 11.15
CA ASP A 115 -7.77 9.36 10.74
C ASP A 115 -8.05 9.15 9.25
N VAL A 116 -7.01 9.23 8.41
CA VAL A 116 -7.10 8.95 6.96
C VAL A 116 -7.49 7.50 6.69
N LEU A 117 -6.98 6.54 7.47
CA LEU A 117 -7.30 5.12 7.31
C LEU A 117 -8.70 4.76 7.81
N ARG A 118 -9.25 5.50 8.76
CA ARG A 118 -10.54 5.20 9.38
C ARG A 118 -11.72 5.53 8.45
N SER A 119 -11.71 6.72 7.84
CA SER A 119 -12.85 7.21 7.07
C SER A 119 -12.43 8.22 6.01
N ALA A 120 -13.12 8.19 4.86
CA ALA A 120 -13.02 9.24 3.86
C ALA A 120 -14.32 10.04 3.78
N VAL A 121 -14.18 11.33 3.50
CA VAL A 121 -15.29 12.21 3.17
C VAL A 121 -15.46 12.15 1.65
N VAL A 122 -16.61 11.64 1.19
CA VAL A 122 -16.97 11.64 -0.22
C VAL A 122 -18.10 12.65 -0.47
N PRO A 123 -18.11 13.33 -1.64
CA PRO A 123 -19.26 14.11 -2.05
C PRO A 123 -20.50 13.20 -2.15
N GLY A 124 -21.49 13.49 -1.32
CA GLY A 124 -22.80 12.84 -1.32
C GLY A 124 -23.72 13.43 -2.39
N GLU A 125 -24.93 12.88 -2.48
CA GLU A 125 -25.90 13.35 -3.46
C GLU A 125 -26.28 14.82 -3.20
N PRO A 126 -26.36 15.67 -4.24
CA PRO A 126 -26.76 17.05 -4.10
C PRO A 126 -28.19 17.12 -3.57
N LEU A 127 -28.40 17.89 -2.50
CA LEU A 127 -29.75 18.14 -2.00
C LEU A 127 -30.54 18.96 -3.01
N PRO A 128 -31.88 18.84 -3.02
CA PRO A 128 -32.74 19.72 -3.82
C PRO A 128 -32.58 21.22 -3.47
N THR A 129 -31.94 21.54 -2.34
CA THR A 129 -31.59 22.91 -1.91
C THR A 129 -30.30 23.45 -2.56
N GLY A 130 -29.56 22.63 -3.31
CA GLY A 130 -28.26 23.01 -3.92
C GLY A 130 -27.05 22.86 -3.00
N GLU A 131 -27.25 22.36 -1.78
CA GLU A 131 -26.18 22.04 -0.83
C GLU A 131 -25.59 20.66 -1.15
N GLN A 132 -24.26 20.57 -1.21
CA GLN A 132 -23.56 19.30 -1.36
C GLN A 132 -23.50 18.60 -0.02
N GLN A 133 -24.21 17.48 0.14
CA GLN A 133 -24.07 16.66 1.32
C GLN A 133 -22.68 16.02 1.30
N VAL A 134 -21.98 16.00 2.42
CA VAL A 134 -20.76 15.20 2.57
C VAL A 134 -21.13 13.90 3.27
N ALA A 135 -20.83 12.78 2.64
CA ALA A 135 -21.02 11.46 3.23
C ALA A 135 -19.69 10.95 3.78
N GLN A 136 -19.65 10.54 5.05
CA GLN A 136 -18.50 9.84 5.60
C GLN A 136 -18.64 8.35 5.31
N VAL A 137 -17.63 7.78 4.67
CA VAL A 137 -17.56 6.35 4.37
C VAL A 137 -16.44 5.73 5.18
N ALA A 138 -16.75 4.66 5.90
CA ALA A 138 -15.76 3.89 6.63
C ALA A 138 -14.83 3.16 5.67
N LEU A 139 -13.52 3.26 5.94
CA LEU A 139 -12.47 2.61 5.16
C LEU A 139 -11.98 1.36 5.91
N PHE A 140 -10.91 1.50 6.70
CA PHE A 140 -10.30 0.43 7.49
C PHE A 140 -10.30 0.81 8.98
N PRO A 141 -11.46 0.69 9.67
CA PRO A 141 -11.61 1.15 11.05
C PRO A 141 -10.86 0.30 12.09
N ASP A 142 -10.51 -0.95 11.77
CA ASP A 142 -9.84 -1.87 12.69
C ASP A 142 -8.32 -1.67 12.60
N ILE A 143 -7.85 -0.58 13.19
CA ILE A 143 -6.45 -0.13 13.09
C ILE A 143 -5.61 -0.69 14.25
N SER A 144 -4.50 -1.35 13.92
CA SER A 144 -3.44 -1.75 14.87
C SER A 144 -2.21 -0.86 14.72
N ILE A 145 -1.42 -0.71 15.79
CA ILE A 145 -0.22 0.14 15.80
C ILE A 145 1.00 -0.72 16.14
N GLY A 146 2.15 -0.42 15.53
CA GLY A 146 3.42 -1.08 15.84
C GLY A 146 4.63 -0.24 15.44
N ASP A 147 5.81 -0.82 15.63
CA ASP A 147 7.08 -0.19 15.25
C ASP A 147 7.47 -0.61 13.83
N ALA A 148 8.02 0.32 13.06
CA ALA A 148 8.54 0.06 11.72
C ALA A 148 9.84 -0.76 11.78
N PRO A 149 10.00 -1.76 10.88
CA PRO A 149 11.27 -2.47 10.71
C PRO A 149 12.32 -1.66 9.95
#